data_AF-A0A2R7L5G2-F1
#
_entry.id   AF-A0A2R7L5G2-F1
#
_cell.length_a   1.000
_cell.length_b   1.000
_cell.length_c   1.000
_cell.angle_alpha   90.00
_cell.angle_beta   90.00
_cell.angle_gamma   90.00
#
_symmetry.space_group_name_H-M   'P 1'
#
loop_
_entity.id
_entity.type
_entity.pdbx_description
1 polymer ?
#
loop_
_entity_poly.entity_id
_entity_poly.type
_entity_poly.pdbx_seq_one_letter_code
_entity_poly.pdbx_strand_id
1 'polypeptide(L)' 'MSTNRIEGAIDKGMGAAKEAVGKATGNERLEAEGLIQKAKGDLQNKVGQAQDKIGDAIKR' A
#
# COMPACT_ATOMS: atom_id res chain seq x y z
N MET A 1 2.23 13.67 -18.02
CA MET A 1 2.51 13.02 -16.72
C MET A 1 1.19 12.46 -16.22
N SER A 2 1.07 11.14 -16.15
CA SER A 2 -0.21 10.45 -15.92
C SER A 2 -0.71 10.71 -14.50
N THR A 3 -1.94 11.19 -14.37
CA THR A 3 -2.66 11.45 -13.10
C THR A 3 -2.51 10.32 -12.08
N ASN A 4 -2.48 9.06 -12.55
CA ASN A 4 -2.27 7.87 -11.72
C ASN A 4 -0.95 7.86 -10.92
N ARG A 5 0.14 8.47 -11.41
CA ARG A 5 1.39 8.56 -10.63
C ARG A 5 1.31 9.63 -9.55
N ILE A 6 0.55 10.68 -9.79
CA ILE A 6 0.33 11.77 -8.83
C ILE A 6 -0.59 11.26 -7.71
N GLU A 7 -1.68 10.56 -8.06
CA GLU A 7 -2.55 9.90 -7.07
C GLU A 7 -1.78 8.87 -6.23
N GLY A 8 -0.98 7.99 -6.85
CA GLY A 8 -0.19 7.02 -6.10
C GLY A 8 0.89 7.63 -5.20
N ALA A 9 1.41 8.81 -5.54
CA ALA A 9 2.34 9.56 -4.68
C ALA A 9 1.60 10.28 -3.54
N ILE A 10 0.41 10.81 -3.83
CA ILE A 10 -0.47 11.45 -2.84
C ILE A 10 -0.96 10.42 -1.83
N ASP A 11 -1.46 9.26 -2.24
CA ASP A 11 -1.92 8.19 -1.34
C ASP A 11 -0.80 7.67 -0.44
N LYS A 12 0.41 7.50 -0.98
CA LYS A 12 1.57 7.11 -0.17
C LYS A 12 1.93 8.19 0.87
N GLY A 13 1.89 9.46 0.46
CA GLY A 13 2.12 10.58 1.38
C GLY A 13 1.04 10.67 2.46
N MET A 14 -0.22 10.45 2.08
CA MET A 14 -1.37 10.51 2.98
C MET A 14 -1.39 9.33 3.96
N GLY A 15 -0.99 8.14 3.52
CA GLY A 15 -0.80 6.97 4.39
C GLY A 15 0.34 7.16 5.39
N ALA A 16 1.49 7.68 4.93
CA ALA A 16 2.61 8.01 5.82
C ALA A 16 2.22 9.09 6.85
N ALA A 17 1.45 10.09 6.43
CA ALA A 17 0.92 11.11 7.32
C ALA A 17 -0.08 10.53 8.34
N LYS A 18 -0.98 9.64 7.93
CA LYS A 18 -1.92 8.96 8.84
C LYS A 18 -1.20 8.09 9.87
N GLU A 19 -0.15 7.36 9.46
CA GLU A 19 0.68 6.60 10.40
C GLU A 19 1.42 7.50 11.38
N ALA A 20 2.01 8.60 10.90
CA ALA A 20 2.73 9.55 11.74
C ALA A 20 1.80 10.24 12.73
N VAL A 21 0.63 10.68 12.28
CA VAL A 21 -0.40 11.31 13.13
C VAL A 21 -1.00 10.30 14.09
N GLY A 22 -1.28 9.06 13.66
CA GLY A 22 -1.78 8.00 14.53
C GLY A 22 -0.83 7.69 15.68
N LYS A 23 0.47 7.56 15.39
CA LYS A 23 1.53 7.39 16.40
C LYS A 23 1.67 8.60 17.32
N ALA A 24 1.64 9.81 16.76
CA ALA A 24 1.80 11.03 17.53
C ALA A 24 0.59 11.35 18.43
N THR A 25 -0.61 10.96 18.01
CA THR A 25 -1.86 11.20 18.76
C THR A 25 -2.24 10.05 19.70
N GLY A 26 -1.49 8.93 19.68
CA GLY A 26 -1.79 7.75 20.49
C GLY A 26 -3.11 7.07 20.10
N ASN A 27 -3.55 7.24 18.85
CA ASN A 27 -4.82 6.69 18.39
C ASN A 27 -4.61 5.26 17.86
N GLU A 28 -4.83 4.29 18.74
CA GLU A 28 -4.69 2.86 18.46
C GLU A 28 -5.50 2.41 17.23
N ARG A 29 -6.62 3.07 16.91
CA ARG A 29 -7.40 2.76 15.70
C ARG A 29 -6.65 3.10 14.42
N LEU A 30 -6.02 4.29 14.38
CA LEU A 30 -5.23 4.72 13.21
C LEU A 30 -3.98 3.87 13.02
N GLU A 31 -3.34 3.47 14.12
CA GLU A 31 -2.16 2.58 14.07
C GLU A 31 -2.56 1.17 13.59
N ALA A 32 -3.66 0.62 14.11
CA ALA A 32 -4.20 -0.66 13.69
C ALA A 32 -4.65 -0.65 12.23
N GLU A 33 -5.35 0.41 11.78
CA GLU A 33 -5.72 0.59 10.37
C GLU A 33 -4.46 0.63 9.48
N GLY A 34 -3.42 1.37 9.88
CA GLY A 34 -2.17 1.44 9.13
C GLY A 34 -1.44 0.10 9.03
N LEU A 35 -1.39 -0.66 10.13
CA LEU A 35 -0.82 -2.01 10.17
C LEU A 35 -1.60 -2.99 9.28
N ILE A 36 -2.93 -2.98 9.36
CA ILE A 36 -3.81 -3.81 8.52
C ILE A 36 -3.63 -3.43 7.04
N GLN A 37 -3.56 -2.14 6.72
CA GLN A 37 -3.41 -1.67 5.35
C GLN A 37 -2.04 -2.03 4.78
N LYS A 38 -0.96 -1.93 5.58
CA LYS A 38 0.38 -2.45 5.23
C LYS A 38 0.36 -3.95 4.97
N ALA A 39 -0.20 -4.73 5.90
CA ALA A 39 -0.26 -6.19 5.77
C ALA A 39 -1.05 -6.59 4.50
N LYS A 40 -2.19 -5.93 4.24
CA LYS A 40 -2.99 -6.16 3.05
C LYS A 40 -2.25 -5.75 1.78
N GLY A 41 -1.55 -4.62 1.79
CA GLY A 41 -0.73 -4.14 0.68
C GLY A 41 0.43 -5.07 0.36
N ASP A 42 1.14 -5.58 1.37
CA ASP A 42 2.20 -6.58 1.22
C ASP A 42 1.66 -7.89 0.65
N LEU A 43 0.51 -8.35 1.16
CA LEU A 43 -0.16 -9.55 0.64
C LEU A 43 -0.53 -9.39 -0.83
N GLN A 44 -1.14 -8.27 -1.17
CA GLN A 44 -1.58 -7.96 -2.53
C GLN A 44 -0.39 -7.79 -3.48
N ASN A 45 0.72 -7.20 -3.02
CA ASN A 45 1.96 -7.12 -3.78
C ASN A 45 2.56 -8.49 -4.05
N LYS A 46 2.60 -9.39 -3.05
CA LYS A 46 3.11 -10.75 -3.24
C LYS A 46 2.25 -11.56 -4.20
N VAL A 47 0.93 -11.48 -4.06
CA VAL A 47 -0.03 -12.14 -4.95
C VAL A 47 0.08 -11.58 -6.37
N GLY A 48 0.16 -10.25 -6.50
CA GLY A 48 0.36 -9.57 -7.78
C GLY A 48 1.67 -10.03 -8.44
N GLN A 49 2.80 -10.00 -7.73
CA GLN A 49 4.08 -10.48 -8.25
C GLN A 49 4.05 -11.96 -8.65
N ALA A 50 3.33 -12.81 -7.92
CA ALA A 50 3.17 -14.22 -8.28
C ALA A 50 2.33 -14.38 -9.55
N GLN A 51 1.20 -13.66 -9.66
CA GLN A 51 0.37 -13.65 -10.85
C GLN A 51 1.10 -13.07 -12.06
N ASP A 52 1.87 -11.99 -11.89
CA ASP A 52 2.71 -11.40 -12.92
C ASP A 52 3.74 -12.40 -13.43
N LYS A 53 4.48 -13.08 -12.53
CA LYS A 53 5.45 -14.12 -12.93
C LYS A 53 4.82 -15.28 -13.68
N ILE A 54 3.62 -15.71 -13.27
CA ILE A 54 2.88 -16.78 -13.95
C ILE A 54 2.37 -16.28 -15.31
N GLY A 55 1.82 -15.07 -15.37
CA GLY A 55 1.34 -14.45 -16.61
C GLY A 55 2.45 -14.24 -17.63
N ASP A 56 3.63 -13.81 -17.19
CA ASP A 56 4.82 -13.63 -18.04
C ASP A 56 5.35 -14.97 -18.57
N ALA A 57 5.32 -16.02 -17.73
CA ALA A 57 5.72 -17.38 -18.13
C ALA A 57 4.75 -18.03 -19.13
N ILE A 58 3.45 -17.74 -19.04
CA ILE A 58 2.42 -18.27 -19.95
C ILE A 58 2.36 -17.50 -21.27
N LYS A 59 2.72 -16.20 -21.25
CA LYS A 59 2.69 -15.33 -22.43
C LYS A 59 3.94 -15.47 -23.33
N ARG A 60 4.93 -16.23 -22.89
CA ARG A 60 6.19 -16.47 -23.60
C ARG A 60 6.16 -17.71 -24.49
#